data_AF-A0A016TCI3-F1
#
_entry.id   AF-A0A016TCI3-F1
#
_cell.length_a   1.000
_cell.length_b   1.000
_cell.length_c   1.000
_cell.angle_alpha   90.00
_cell.angle_beta   90.00
_cell.angle_gamma   90.00
#
_symmetry.space_group_name_H-M   'P 1'
#
loop_
_entity.id
_entity.type
_entity.pdbx_description
1 polymer ?
#
loop_
_entity_poly.entity_id
_entity_poly.type
_entity_poly.pdbx_seq_one_letter_code
_entity_poly.pdbx_strand_id
1 'polypeptide(L)'
;MLEKETSKHKTMIIFNDGDSDICRCTNRPNAWAKCRAGVDCDRGRVLIRQHPQKVEAKKIHDLGIQVVLIAVGPNVLAPGLETYDNAVRIAGGRENMIPAKDFQNFDTNVLQQVLKEFCREVY
;
A
#
# COMPACT_ATOMS: atom_id res chain seq x y z
N MET A 1 -25.17 28.46 5.12
CA MET A 1 -24.92 27.61 6.30
C MET A 1 -24.47 26.26 5.77
N LEU A 2 -23.16 26.10 5.52
CA LEU A 2 -22.58 24.84 5.07
C LEU A 2 -22.37 24.01 6.33
N GLU A 3 -23.24 23.03 6.54
CA GLU A 3 -23.09 22.08 7.63
C GLU A 3 -21.70 21.46 7.52
N LYS A 4 -20.95 21.58 8.61
CA LYS A 4 -19.64 20.99 8.80
C LYS A 4 -19.81 19.49 8.54
N GLU A 5 -19.16 18.96 7.50
CA GLU A 5 -19.18 17.53 7.19
C GLU A 5 -18.54 16.79 8.39
N THR A 6 -19.38 16.40 9.35
CA THR A 6 -18.97 15.72 10.58
C THR A 6 -18.75 14.26 10.23
N SER A 7 -17.52 13.98 9.81
CA SER A 7 -16.89 12.67 9.59
C SER A 7 -17.66 11.68 8.73
N LYS A 8 -17.56 11.82 7.40
CA LYS A 8 -17.67 10.65 6.53
C LYS A 8 -16.48 9.74 6.81
N HIS A 9 -16.75 8.48 7.17
CA HIS A 9 -15.76 7.41 7.21
C HIS A 9 -14.90 7.45 5.94
N LYS A 10 -13.58 7.41 6.09
CA LYS A 10 -12.65 7.45 4.96
C LYS A 10 -11.94 6.11 4.87
N THR A 11 -12.02 5.50 3.69
CA THR A 11 -11.30 4.27 3.39
C THR A 11 -10.27 4.54 2.29
N MET A 12 -9.03 4.12 2.52
CA MET A 12 -7.95 4.13 1.55
C MET A 12 -7.66 2.70 1.11
N ILE A 13 -7.61 2.46 -0.19
CA ILE A 13 -7.23 1.15 -0.74
C ILE A 13 -5.86 1.24 -1.36
N ILE A 14 -4.97 0.35 -0.93
CA ILE A 14 -3.59 0.28 -1.42
C ILE A 14 -3.37 -1.08 -2.05
N PHE A 15 -2.92 -1.10 -3.30
CA PHE A 15 -2.43 -2.31 -3.96
C PHE A 15 -0.92 -2.34 -3.77
N ASN A 16 -0.41 -3.40 -3.16
CA ASN A 16 1.01 -3.50 -2.81
C ASN A 16 1.50 -4.91 -3.08
N ASP A 17 2.55 -5.06 -3.88
CA ASP A 17 3.15 -6.35 -4.20
C ASP A 17 4.34 -6.72 -3.30
N GLY A 18 4.66 -5.83 -2.36
CA GLY A 18 5.83 -5.94 -1.50
C GLY A 18 7.14 -5.73 -2.24
N ASP A 19 7.15 -5.32 -3.51
CA ASP A 19 8.42 -5.00 -4.16
C ASP A 19 8.96 -3.70 -3.56
N SER A 20 10.22 -3.77 -3.11
CA SER A 20 10.91 -2.62 -2.56
C SER A 20 11.29 -1.73 -3.73
N ASP A 21 10.58 -0.60 -3.85
CA ASP A 21 10.85 0.56 -4.69
C ASP A 21 11.95 0.34 -5.76
N ILE A 22 11.55 0.24 -7.03
CA ILE A 22 12.35 0.01 -8.25
C ILE A 22 13.66 0.82 -8.36
N CYS A 23 13.86 1.81 -7.51
CA CYS A 23 15.05 2.63 -7.40
C CYS A 23 16.26 1.94 -6.72
N ARG A 24 16.44 0.64 -6.93
CA ARG A 24 17.70 -0.08 -6.70
C ARG A 24 18.66 0.13 -7.88
N CYS A 25 18.94 1.39 -8.22
CA CYS A 25 19.97 1.73 -9.21
C CYS A 25 21.34 1.45 -8.57
N THR A 26 21.80 0.21 -8.66
CA THR A 26 23.18 -0.14 -8.27
C THR A 26 24.17 0.62 -9.15
N ASN A 27 25.38 0.90 -8.65
CA ASN A 27 26.49 1.51 -9.42
C ASN A 27 27.01 0.61 -10.57
N ARG A 28 26.20 -0.32 -11.09
CA ARG A 28 26.55 -1.18 -12.21
C ARG A 28 26.30 -0.42 -13.52
N PRO A 29 27.24 -0.44 -14.48
CA PRO A 29 27.15 0.35 -15.72
C PRO A 29 25.86 0.13 -16.50
N ASN A 30 25.23 -1.04 -16.37
CA ASN A 30 24.04 -1.43 -17.12
C ASN A 30 22.72 -1.23 -16.33
N ALA A 31 22.79 -0.84 -15.05
CA ALA A 31 21.60 -0.55 -14.22
C ALA A 31 21.06 0.87 -14.47
N TRP A 32 21.94 1.80 -14.83
CA TRP A 32 21.61 3.21 -15.14
C TRP A 32 20.68 3.36 -16.36
N ALA A 33 20.80 2.46 -17.35
CA ALA A 33 19.92 2.46 -18.52
C ALA A 33 18.47 2.09 -18.18
N LYS A 34 18.25 1.25 -17.15
CA LYS A 34 16.91 0.86 -16.69
C LYS A 34 16.23 1.95 -15.86
N CYS A 35 17.00 2.76 -15.13
CA CYS A 35 16.47 3.89 -14.36
C CYS A 35 16.13 5.13 -15.22
N ARG A 36 16.56 5.17 -16.50
CA ARG A 36 16.22 6.26 -17.45
C ARG A 36 14.80 6.17 -18.03
N ALA A 37 14.08 5.08 -17.82
CA ALA A 37 12.71 4.92 -18.33
C ALA A 37 11.68 5.66 -17.46
N GLY A 38 11.73 7.00 -17.48
CA GLY A 38 10.61 7.85 -17.03
C GLY A 38 10.32 7.93 -15.52
N VAL A 39 11.08 7.26 -14.66
CA VAL A 39 10.88 7.30 -13.20
C VAL A 39 12.00 8.11 -12.55
N ASP A 40 11.67 9.26 -11.96
CA ASP A 40 12.60 10.08 -11.19
C ASP A 40 12.94 9.39 -9.86
N CYS A 41 13.89 8.47 -9.93
CA CYS A 41 14.32 7.68 -8.79
C CYS A 41 15.09 8.48 -7.75
N ASP A 42 15.73 9.58 -8.13
CA ASP A 42 16.43 10.45 -7.18
C ASP A 42 15.44 11.18 -6.30
N ARG A 43 14.42 11.79 -6.91
CA ARG A 43 13.32 12.40 -6.16
C ARG A 43 12.51 11.36 -5.39
N GLY A 44 12.23 10.21 -5.99
CA GLY A 44 11.54 9.10 -5.32
C GLY A 44 12.25 8.68 -4.04
N ARG A 45 13.57 8.45 -4.09
CA ARG A 45 14.38 8.10 -2.91
C ARG A 45 14.39 9.19 -1.84
N VAL A 46 14.45 10.45 -2.25
CA VAL A 46 14.37 11.58 -1.30
C VAL A 46 13.01 11.60 -0.61
N LEU A 47 11.92 11.47 -1.36
CA LEU A 47 10.55 11.46 -0.82
C LEU A 47 10.33 10.27 0.12
N ILE A 48 10.76 9.06 -0.24
CA ILE A 48 10.64 7.87 0.62
C ILE A 48 11.41 8.05 1.95
N ARG A 49 12.57 8.71 1.91
CA ARG A 49 13.33 9.04 3.13
C ARG A 49 12.65 10.10 3.99
N GLN A 50 12.06 11.11 3.36
CA GLN A 50 11.33 12.19 4.04
C GLN A 50 9.98 11.73 4.59
N HIS A 51 9.39 10.71 3.97
CA HIS A 51 8.08 10.15 4.28
C HIS A 51 8.17 8.64 4.52
N PRO A 52 8.82 8.18 5.61
CA PRO A 52 8.91 6.75 5.89
C PRO A 52 7.51 6.14 5.98
N GLN A 53 7.28 5.02 5.28
CA GLN A 53 5.96 4.36 5.20
C GLN A 53 5.34 4.11 6.59
N LYS A 54 6.14 3.72 7.58
CA LYS A 54 5.71 3.54 8.98
C LYS A 54 5.13 4.83 9.59
N VAL A 55 5.75 5.97 9.32
CA VAL A 55 5.34 7.27 9.86
C VAL A 55 4.07 7.76 9.18
N GLU A 56 4.01 7.65 7.85
CA GLU A 56 2.83 8.06 7.08
C GLU A 56 1.63 7.16 7.36
N ALA A 57 1.82 5.84 7.44
CA ALA A 57 0.77 4.90 7.84
C ALA A 57 0.19 5.26 9.21
N LYS A 58 1.04 5.56 10.20
CA LYS A 58 0.57 5.99 11.53
C LYS A 58 -0.28 7.25 11.44
N LYS A 59 0.15 8.27 10.69
CA LYS A 59 -0.62 9.52 10.52
C LYS A 59 -2.01 9.25 9.90
N ILE A 60 -2.07 8.37 8.92
CA ILE A 60 -3.34 7.98 8.27
C ILE A 60 -4.28 7.31 9.29
N HIS A 61 -3.76 6.37 10.07
CA HIS A 61 -4.54 5.69 11.13
C HIS A 61 -4.97 6.66 12.25
N ASP A 62 -4.09 7.58 12.66
CA ASP A 62 -4.38 8.60 13.68
C ASP A 62 -5.51 9.56 13.23
N LEU A 63 -5.69 9.74 11.91
CA LEU A 63 -6.80 10.50 11.33
C LEU A 63 -8.11 9.70 11.23
N GLY A 64 -8.13 8.44 11.69
CA GLY A 64 -9.28 7.55 11.61
C GLY A 64 -9.58 7.05 10.20
N ILE A 65 -8.62 7.10 9.28
CA ILE A 65 -8.77 6.58 7.92
C ILE A 65 -8.52 5.07 7.96
N GLN A 66 -9.50 4.27 7.54
CA GLN A 66 -9.33 2.84 7.39
C GLN A 66 -8.46 2.56 6.15
N VAL A 67 -7.42 1.75 6.31
CA VAL A 67 -6.59 1.30 5.17
C VAL A 67 -6.93 -0.15 4.89
N VAL A 68 -7.34 -0.46 3.66
CA VAL A 68 -7.48 -1.83 3.16
C VAL A 68 -6.35 -2.08 2.17
N LEU A 69 -5.45 -3.00 2.50
CA LEU A 69 -4.29 -3.30 1.67
C LEU A 69 -4.53 -4.59 0.89
N ILE A 70 -4.49 -4.49 -0.43
CA ILE A 70 -4.55 -5.64 -1.32
C ILE A 70 -3.11 -6.08 -1.59
N ALA A 71 -2.74 -7.21 -0.98
CA ALA A 71 -1.41 -7.76 -0.99
C ALA A 71 -1.24 -8.66 -2.21
N VAL A 72 -0.50 -8.19 -3.21
CA VAL A 72 -0.35 -8.83 -4.53
C VAL A 72 0.94 -9.65 -4.61
N GLY A 73 0.86 -10.97 -4.60
CA GLY A 73 2.04 -11.83 -4.75
C GLY A 73 2.58 -12.42 -3.45
N PRO A 74 3.55 -13.35 -3.56
CA PRO A 74 3.92 -14.22 -2.46
C PRO A 74 4.70 -13.51 -1.34
N ASN A 75 5.52 -12.52 -1.66
CA ASN A 75 6.43 -11.89 -0.68
C ASN A 75 5.68 -11.02 0.34
N VAL A 76 4.64 -10.31 -0.11
CA VAL A 76 3.80 -9.49 0.76
C VAL A 76 2.82 -10.33 1.61
N LEU A 77 2.71 -11.63 1.32
CA LEU A 77 1.84 -12.57 2.02
C LEU A 77 2.58 -13.54 2.96
N ALA A 78 3.91 -13.56 2.95
CA ALA A 78 4.71 -14.53 3.70
C ALA A 78 5.19 -13.95 5.04
N PRO A 79 4.68 -14.44 6.20
CA PRO A 79 5.12 -13.99 7.51
C PRO A 79 6.63 -14.18 7.71
N GLY A 80 7.26 -13.23 8.40
CA GLY A 80 8.71 -13.22 8.64
C GLY A 80 9.52 -12.56 7.52
N LEU A 81 8.90 -12.13 6.42
CA LEU A 81 9.52 -11.24 5.45
C LEU A 81 9.27 -9.78 5.83
N GLU A 82 10.28 -8.93 5.65
CA GLU A 82 10.15 -7.48 5.89
C GLU A 82 9.00 -6.84 5.10
N THR A 83 8.76 -7.35 3.89
CA THR A 83 7.68 -6.92 3.00
C THR A 83 6.30 -7.20 3.59
N TYR A 84 6.13 -8.35 4.24
CA TYR A 84 4.91 -8.70 4.97
C TYR A 84 4.73 -7.78 6.18
N ASP A 85 5.78 -7.61 7.00
CA ASP A 85 5.72 -6.78 8.21
C ASP A 85 5.41 -5.31 7.89
N ASN A 86 5.94 -4.80 6.78
CA ASN A 86 5.63 -3.46 6.29
C ASN A 86 4.19 -3.35 5.81
N ALA A 87 3.68 -4.34 5.08
CA ALA A 87 2.29 -4.34 4.61
C ALA A 87 1.29 -4.42 5.75
N VAL A 88 1.52 -5.27 6.76
CA VAL A 88 0.71 -5.33 7.99
C VAL A 88 0.68 -3.97 8.68
N ARG A 89 1.84 -3.30 8.76
CA ARG A 89 1.94 -1.99 9.39
C ARG A 89 1.19 -0.90 8.61
N ILE A 90 1.26 -0.92 7.28
CA ILE A 90 0.54 0.02 6.42
C ILE A 90 -0.97 -0.19 6.57
N ALA A 91 -1.43 -1.43 6.51
CA ALA A 91 -2.83 -1.80 6.66
C ALA A 91 -3.38 -1.56 8.09
N GLY A 92 -2.52 -1.41 9.08
CA GLY A 92 -2.92 -1.26 10.48
C GLY A 92 -3.36 -2.56 11.15
N GLY A 93 -3.09 -3.70 10.52
CA GLY A 93 -3.54 -5.03 10.96
C GLY A 93 -3.55 -6.02 9.81
N ARG A 94 -3.43 -7.32 10.12
CA ARG A 94 -3.50 -8.39 9.10
C ARG A 94 -4.92 -8.55 8.56
N GLU A 95 -5.91 -8.30 9.41
CA GLU A 95 -7.33 -8.34 9.12
C GLU A 95 -7.75 -7.35 8.02
N ASN A 96 -6.97 -6.28 7.84
CA ASN A 96 -7.18 -5.28 6.80
C ASN A 96 -6.42 -5.60 5.50
N MET A 97 -5.81 -6.79 5.41
CA MET A 97 -5.11 -7.25 4.21
C MET A 97 -5.95 -8.25 3.43
N ILE A 98 -6.14 -7.98 2.14
CA ILE A 98 -6.79 -8.87 1.19
C ILE A 98 -5.71 -9.54 0.33
N PRO A 99 -5.55 -10.86 0.37
CA PRO A 99 -4.56 -11.56 -0.43
C PRO A 99 -5.00 -11.66 -1.89
N ALA A 100 -4.15 -11.19 -2.80
CA ALA A 100 -4.24 -11.45 -4.23
C ALA A 100 -2.96 -12.19 -4.63
N LYS A 101 -3.06 -13.49 -4.96
CA LYS A 101 -1.87 -14.32 -5.25
C LYS A 101 -1.07 -13.78 -6.45
N ASP A 102 -1.74 -13.12 -7.40
CA ASP A 102 -1.18 -12.34 -8.51
C ASP A 102 -2.28 -11.42 -9.09
N PHE A 103 -1.93 -10.58 -10.06
CA PHE A 103 -2.89 -9.68 -10.72
C PHE A 103 -3.98 -10.41 -11.53
N GLN A 104 -3.75 -11.65 -11.94
CA GLN A 104 -4.75 -12.45 -12.67
C GLN A 104 -5.79 -13.05 -11.72
N ASN A 105 -5.40 -13.25 -10.46
CA ASN A 105 -6.25 -13.63 -9.35
C ASN A 105 -6.94 -12.43 -8.68
N PHE A 106 -6.88 -11.23 -9.29
CA PHE A 106 -7.80 -10.13 -8.98
C PHE A 106 -9.18 -10.43 -9.58
N ASP A 107 -9.75 -11.55 -9.13
CA ASP A 107 -11.00 -12.08 -9.61
C ASP A 107 -12.20 -11.41 -8.92
N THR A 108 -13.40 -11.86 -9.26
CA THR A 108 -14.63 -11.36 -8.65
C THR A 108 -14.67 -11.55 -7.13
N ASN A 109 -13.91 -12.48 -6.54
CA ASN A 109 -13.86 -12.67 -5.09
C ASN A 109 -13.08 -11.55 -4.41
N VAL A 110 -11.93 -11.16 -4.98
CA VAL A 110 -11.16 -10.03 -4.47
C VAL A 110 -11.96 -8.74 -4.62
N LEU A 111 -12.62 -8.54 -5.77
CA LEU A 111 -13.52 -7.40 -5.99
C LEU A 111 -14.67 -7.39 -4.97
N GLN A 112 -15.29 -8.54 -4.67
CA GLN A 112 -16.36 -8.64 -3.67
C GLN A 112 -15.87 -8.33 -2.25
N GLN A 113 -14.65 -8.73 -1.87
CA GLN A 113 -14.08 -8.38 -0.57
C GLN A 113 -13.83 -6.88 -0.44
N VAL A 114 -13.29 -6.26 -1.50
CA VAL A 114 -13.12 -4.80 -1.57
C VAL A 114 -14.47 -4.09 -1.45
N LEU A 115 -15.49 -4.56 -2.17
CA LEU A 115 -16.84 -3.99 -2.10
C LEU A 115 -17.49 -4.17 -0.73
N LYS A 116 -17.26 -5.31 -0.04
CA LYS A 116 -17.74 -5.51 1.34
C LYS A 116 -17.12 -4.50 2.30
N GLU A 117 -15.83 -4.20 2.17
CA GLU A 117 -15.19 -3.17 3.00
C GLU A 117 -15.67 -1.76 2.66
N PHE A 118 -15.93 -1.44 1.39
CA PHE A 118 -16.52 -0.15 1.01
C PHE A 118 -17.94 0.04 1.50
N CYS A 119 -18.75 -1.02 1.42
CA CYS A 119 -20.18 -0.97 1.75
C CYS A 119 -20.44 -1.32 3.21
N ARG A 120 -19.40 -1.49 4.04
CA ARG A 120 -19.57 -1.76 5.47
C ARG A 120 -20.14 -0.51 6.13
N GLU A 121 -21.38 -0.57 6.58
CA GLU A 121 -21.97 0.49 7.39
C GLU A 121 -21.16 0.61 8.69
N VAL A 122 -20.58 1.78 8.90
CA VAL A 122 -19.85 2.12 10.12
C VAL A 122 -20.84 2.85 11.02
N TYR A 123 -21.38 2.14 12.01
CA TYR A 123 -22.29 2.66 13.03
C TYR A 123 -21.54 3.36 14.15
#